data_AF-A0A367QPU2-F1
#
_entry.id   AF-A0A367QPU2-F1
#
_cell.length_a   1.000
_cell.length_b   1.000
_cell.length_c   1.000
_cell.angle_alpha   90.00
_cell.angle_beta   90.00
_cell.angle_gamma   90.00
#
_symmetry.space_group_name_H-M   'P 1'
#
loop_
_entity.id
_entity.type
_entity.pdbx_description
1 polymer ?
#
loop_
_entity_poly.entity_id
_entity_poly.type
_entity_poly.pdbx_seq_one_letter_code
_entity_poly.pdbx_strand_id
1 'polypeptide(L)'
;MLWSIVRGVPATRNSFNHRVNGASYSQDAQQIWEELQHPDKVTGQSGNYYLGAMAVNAENVPTKDKIRYQFLLHFWVFVAQIYCPAVLDKDGNREPTGYALAIPDVANLKKFCRVFPKVLRERDLKRWRYLPREAVIDLPEEGALNLLLLLRDRIARETGDRELHRLILGVELIHAEKVGNNIKIRSISTVDPTKECIDKYEVIKKLYWCPWFRKQRLINLLRKQPDEEELSNNLEKIQPWSDFDTVLSRIPRTWLQDSTFSHDARNLFEEEREIYMKKEIRDHALIVYNVCQGYVIGKLESKYKIRWHNNKKCYFQDKKQISQADGDDKKKKIANEAFLAVRSRTDTKAFIDYFVSTLYPFVKKDEFVNFTDVLFNQTDEIRALTLLALSSQFPLNKNEDNQASEDNVA
;
A
#
# COMPACT_ATOMS: atom_id res chain seq x y z
N MET A 1 25.39 -7.11 10.27
CA MET A 1 24.12 -7.45 9.62
C MET A 1 23.33 -6.19 9.56
N LEU A 2 22.88 -5.75 8.39
CA LEU A 2 21.48 -5.41 8.16
C LEU A 2 21.36 -4.92 6.71
N TRP A 3 20.90 -5.85 5.87
CA TRP A 3 20.11 -5.63 4.67
C TRP A 3 20.42 -4.34 3.89
N SER A 4 21.14 -4.53 2.78
CA SER A 4 21.26 -3.56 1.68
C SER A 4 21.87 -2.20 2.00
N ILE A 5 23.21 -2.14 1.94
CA ILE A 5 23.79 -1.33 0.87
C ILE A 5 24.52 -2.31 -0.04
N VAL A 6 23.80 -2.72 -1.09
CA VAL A 6 24.16 -3.86 -1.91
C VAL A 6 25.20 -3.44 -2.95
N ARG A 7 26.49 -3.37 -2.60
CA ARG A 7 27.45 -3.91 -3.58
C ARG A 7 27.05 -5.38 -3.71
N GLY A 8 26.61 -5.80 -4.91
CA GLY A 8 26.06 -7.15 -5.16
C GLY A 8 27.16 -8.20 -5.19
N VAL A 9 28.09 -8.13 -4.23
CA VAL A 9 29.29 -8.93 -4.15
C VAL A 9 29.00 -10.02 -3.11
N PRO A 10 28.85 -11.30 -3.52
CA PRO A 10 28.47 -12.38 -2.62
C PRO A 10 29.33 -12.51 -1.36
N ALA A 11 30.62 -12.17 -1.44
CA ALA A 11 31.57 -12.24 -0.31
C ALA A 11 31.20 -11.34 0.89
N THR A 12 30.44 -10.26 0.69
CA THR A 12 30.00 -9.39 1.80
C THR A 12 28.96 -10.06 2.70
N ARG A 13 28.45 -11.24 2.31
CA ARG A 13 27.48 -12.05 3.09
C ARG A 13 28.14 -12.99 4.09
N ASN A 14 29.46 -13.12 4.09
CA ASN A 14 30.18 -14.10 4.92
C ASN A 14 29.89 -13.91 6.41
N SER A 15 29.94 -12.68 6.94
CA SER A 15 29.59 -12.42 8.34
C SER A 15 28.17 -12.87 8.70
N PHE A 16 27.20 -12.68 7.80
CA PHE A 16 25.83 -13.17 8.00
C PHE A 16 25.81 -14.71 8.03
N ASN A 17 26.40 -15.36 7.02
CA ASN A 17 26.42 -16.81 6.90
C ASN A 17 27.09 -17.47 8.11
N HIS A 18 28.22 -16.94 8.58
CA HIS A 18 28.90 -17.42 9.79
C HIS A 18 28.00 -17.35 11.02
N ARG A 19 27.32 -16.20 11.25
CA ARG A 19 26.45 -16.00 12.41
C ARG A 19 25.19 -16.87 12.37
N VAL A 20 24.54 -16.99 11.21
CA VAL A 20 23.36 -17.86 11.03
C VAL A 20 23.70 -19.32 11.26
N ASN A 21 24.93 -19.73 10.94
CA ASN A 21 25.43 -21.08 11.20
C ASN A 21 26.02 -21.26 12.61
N GLY A 22 25.74 -20.35 13.54
CA GLY A 22 26.11 -20.50 14.95
C GLY A 22 27.55 -20.13 15.32
N ALA A 23 28.32 -19.49 14.42
CA ALA A 23 29.63 -18.96 14.77
C ALA A 23 29.48 -17.74 15.70
N SER A 24 29.93 -17.88 16.95
CA SER A 24 29.73 -16.90 18.03
C SER A 24 30.53 -15.60 17.84
N TYR A 25 31.64 -15.65 17.10
CA TYR A 25 32.53 -14.51 16.83
C TYR A 25 32.89 -14.46 15.35
N SER A 26 32.36 -13.46 14.64
CA SER A 26 32.80 -13.19 13.27
C SER A 26 34.00 -12.24 13.29
N GLN A 27 35.00 -12.49 12.44
CA GLN A 27 36.25 -11.70 12.35
C GLN A 27 36.00 -10.19 12.20
N ASP A 28 34.88 -9.80 11.59
CA ASP A 28 34.48 -8.40 11.46
C ASP A 28 34.29 -7.70 12.81
N ALA A 29 33.69 -8.36 13.80
CA ALA A 29 33.47 -7.80 15.14
C ALA A 29 34.79 -7.62 15.89
N GLN A 30 35.72 -8.56 15.75
CA GLN A 30 37.05 -8.46 16.34
C GLN A 30 37.82 -7.28 15.75
N GLN A 31 37.83 -7.14 14.42
CA GLN A 31 38.49 -6.03 13.75
C GLN A 31 37.95 -4.67 14.23
N ILE A 32 36.63 -4.54 14.37
CA ILE A 32 36.00 -3.31 14.86
C ILE A 32 36.47 -2.99 16.29
N TRP A 33 36.59 -3.99 17.17
CA TRP A 33 37.06 -3.80 18.54
C TRP A 33 38.54 -3.43 18.63
N GLU A 34 39.37 -3.99 17.75
CA GLU A 34 40.79 -3.63 17.62
C GLU A 34 40.95 -2.19 17.13
N GLU A 35 40.18 -1.78 16.13
CA GLU A 35 40.15 -0.40 15.64
C GLU A 35 39.75 0.58 16.76
N LEU A 36 38.75 0.23 17.57
CA LEU A 36 38.25 1.08 18.65
C LEU A 36 39.26 1.33 19.78
N GLN A 37 40.36 0.56 19.87
CA GLN A 37 41.48 0.86 20.78
C GLN A 37 42.17 2.19 20.44
N HIS A 38 41.94 2.74 19.24
CA HIS A 38 42.47 4.02 18.79
C HIS A 38 41.35 4.96 18.32
N PRO A 39 40.45 5.41 19.21
CA PRO A 39 39.17 6.01 18.85
C PRO A 39 39.28 7.34 18.07
N ASP A 40 40.37 8.08 18.24
CA ASP A 40 40.63 9.36 17.56
C ASP A 40 41.39 9.21 16.24
N LYS A 41 41.84 8.00 15.89
CA LYS A 41 42.48 7.74 14.59
C LYS A 41 41.45 7.94 13.48
N VAL A 42 41.91 8.50 12.36
CA VAL A 42 41.09 8.71 11.17
C VAL A 42 41.08 7.42 10.34
N THR A 43 39.90 7.00 9.92
CA THR A 43 39.67 5.86 9.03
C THR A 43 38.81 6.27 7.84
N GLY A 44 38.82 5.44 6.80
CA GLY A 44 37.97 5.64 5.62
C GLY A 44 36.52 5.22 5.91
N GLN A 45 35.56 5.99 5.42
CA GLN A 45 34.16 5.64 5.55
C GLN A 45 33.77 4.54 4.56
N SER A 46 33.21 3.45 5.06
CA SER A 46 32.66 2.40 4.20
C SER A 46 31.30 2.85 3.66
N GLY A 47 31.13 2.73 2.35
CA GLY A 47 29.83 2.95 1.70
C GLY A 47 28.72 2.06 2.28
N ASN A 48 29.06 0.97 3.00
CA ASN A 48 28.13 0.08 3.70
C ASN A 48 27.50 0.68 4.98
N TYR A 49 28.10 1.73 5.55
CA TYR A 49 27.56 2.40 6.73
C TYR A 49 26.92 3.75 6.40
N TYR A 50 27.34 4.35 5.30
CA TYR A 50 26.95 5.69 4.87
C TYR A 50 25.94 5.70 3.70
N LEU A 51 25.09 4.68 3.62
CA LEU A 51 23.95 4.60 2.67
C LEU A 51 24.32 4.89 1.20
N GLY A 52 25.50 4.46 0.77
CA GLY A 52 25.97 4.67 -0.60
C GLY A 52 26.84 5.91 -0.81
N ALA A 53 27.35 6.56 0.25
CA ALA A 53 28.33 7.63 0.10
C ALA A 53 29.57 7.13 -0.67
N MET A 54 30.06 7.98 -1.57
CA MET A 54 31.27 7.72 -2.32
C MET A 54 32.49 7.81 -1.40
N ALA A 55 33.50 6.98 -1.69
CA ALA A 55 34.77 7.01 -0.97
C ALA A 55 35.51 8.35 -1.12
N VAL A 56 35.22 9.06 -2.22
CA VAL A 56 35.68 10.41 -2.53
C VAL A 56 34.52 11.24 -3.08
N ASN A 57 34.50 12.55 -2.83
CA ASN A 57 33.53 13.45 -3.44
C ASN A 57 33.91 13.80 -4.90
N ALA A 58 33.14 14.66 -5.57
CA ALA A 58 33.39 15.10 -6.96
C ALA A 58 34.73 15.84 -7.14
N GLU A 59 35.28 16.39 -6.06
CA GLU A 59 36.59 17.06 -6.04
C GLU A 59 37.72 16.12 -5.60
N ASN A 60 37.46 14.81 -5.57
CA ASN A 60 38.40 13.76 -5.20
C ASN A 60 38.88 13.84 -3.72
N VAL A 61 38.11 14.51 -2.85
CA VAL A 61 38.38 14.58 -1.41
C VAL A 61 37.86 13.30 -0.74
N PRO A 62 38.71 12.54 -0.01
CA PRO A 62 38.28 11.32 0.66
C PRO A 62 37.28 11.56 1.79
N THR A 63 36.23 10.76 1.83
CA THR A 63 35.27 10.72 2.94
C THR A 63 35.90 9.93 4.09
N LYS A 64 36.38 10.64 5.11
CA LYS A 64 37.04 10.07 6.29
C LYS A 64 36.41 10.57 7.57
N ASP A 65 36.53 9.78 8.63
CA ASP A 65 36.05 10.17 9.96
C ASP A 65 36.88 9.49 11.06
N LYS A 66 36.64 9.84 12.31
CA LYS A 66 37.23 9.17 13.48
C LYS A 66 36.61 7.80 13.69
N ILE A 67 37.44 6.83 14.10
CA ILE A 67 37.00 5.46 14.38
C ILE A 67 35.82 5.42 15.36
N ARG A 68 35.83 6.26 16.42
CA ARG A 68 34.72 6.29 17.39
C ARG A 68 33.36 6.66 16.78
N TYR A 69 33.33 7.51 15.75
CA TYR A 69 32.08 7.89 15.08
C TYR A 69 31.68 6.82 14.06
N GLN A 70 32.66 6.25 13.35
CA GLN A 70 32.42 5.11 12.48
C GLN A 70 31.84 3.91 13.24
N PHE A 71 32.33 3.65 14.45
CA PHE A 71 31.80 2.63 15.35
C PHE A 71 30.30 2.79 15.61
N LEU A 72 29.81 4.02 15.81
CA LEU A 72 28.39 4.29 16.05
C LEU A 72 27.52 3.91 14.84
N LEU A 73 28.05 4.01 13.62
CA LEU A 73 27.31 3.64 12.40
C LEU A 73 27.01 2.14 12.31
N HIS A 74 27.74 1.29 13.05
CA HIS A 74 27.39 -0.13 13.15
C HIS A 74 26.05 -0.36 13.85
N PHE A 75 25.59 0.61 14.65
CA PHE A 75 24.32 0.54 15.37
C PHE A 75 23.19 1.27 14.64
N TRP A 76 23.52 2.13 13.67
CA TRP A 76 22.55 2.91 12.90
C TRP A 76 21.43 2.06 12.30
N VAL A 77 21.79 0.90 11.76
CA VAL A 77 20.86 -0.05 11.16
C VAL A 77 19.79 -0.58 12.13
N PHE A 78 20.03 -0.57 13.44
CA PHE A 78 19.01 -0.95 14.40
C PHE A 78 17.97 0.15 14.61
N VAL A 79 18.36 1.41 14.39
CA VAL A 79 17.50 2.59 14.53
C VAL A 79 16.72 2.83 13.23
N ALA A 80 17.43 2.93 12.10
CA ALA A 80 16.81 3.08 10.79
C ALA A 80 16.13 1.77 10.35
N GLN A 81 14.81 1.78 10.22
CA GLN A 81 14.07 0.62 9.77
C GLN A 81 14.21 0.47 8.26
N ILE A 82 14.56 -0.75 7.82
CA ILE A 82 14.78 -1.07 6.42
C ILE A 82 13.55 -1.79 5.88
N TYR A 83 13.02 -1.27 4.78
CA TYR A 83 11.92 -1.84 4.03
C TYR A 83 12.30 -2.02 2.56
N CYS A 84 11.54 -2.85 1.86
CA CYS A 84 11.74 -3.20 0.47
C CYS A 84 10.45 -2.91 -0.32
N PRO A 85 10.39 -1.78 -1.05
CA PRO A 85 9.28 -1.50 -1.94
C PRO A 85 9.19 -2.55 -3.04
N ALA A 86 8.00 -3.09 -3.26
CA ALA A 86 7.72 -4.04 -4.35
C ALA A 86 6.86 -3.39 -5.43
N VAL A 87 7.18 -3.66 -6.69
CA VAL A 87 6.39 -3.28 -7.86
C VAL A 87 5.82 -4.51 -8.53
N LEU A 88 4.70 -4.36 -9.22
CA LEU A 88 4.16 -5.44 -10.05
C LEU A 88 4.82 -5.43 -11.42
N ASP A 89 5.25 -6.59 -11.88
CA ASP A 89 5.60 -6.81 -13.28
C ASP A 89 4.35 -6.87 -14.16
N LYS A 90 4.52 -7.00 -15.48
CA LYS A 90 3.41 -7.04 -16.45
C LYS A 90 2.45 -8.21 -16.22
N ASP A 91 2.93 -9.28 -15.61
CA ASP A 91 2.18 -10.50 -15.36
C ASP A 91 1.45 -10.46 -14.01
N GLY A 92 1.71 -9.43 -13.20
CA GLY A 92 1.10 -9.23 -11.88
C GLY A 92 1.92 -9.83 -10.74
N ASN A 93 3.16 -10.26 -10.98
CA ASN A 93 4.05 -10.72 -9.92
C ASN A 93 4.70 -9.54 -9.21
N ARG A 94 4.77 -9.60 -7.88
CA ARG A 94 5.48 -8.60 -7.08
C ARG A 94 6.99 -8.86 -7.13
N GLU A 95 7.75 -7.85 -7.54
CA GLU A 95 9.20 -7.84 -7.57
C GLU A 95 9.77 -6.74 -6.67
N PRO A 96 10.74 -7.06 -5.79
CA PRO A 96 11.51 -6.09 -5.04
C PRO A 96 12.18 -5.04 -5.92
N THR A 97 12.05 -3.78 -5.54
CA THR A 97 12.67 -2.63 -6.21
C THR A 97 13.34 -1.74 -5.18
N GLY A 98 14.67 -1.88 -5.09
CA GLY A 98 15.47 -1.06 -4.17
C GLY A 98 15.14 -1.31 -2.70
N TYR A 99 15.30 -0.26 -1.89
CA TYR A 99 15.03 -0.27 -0.46
C TYR A 99 14.60 1.13 0.01
N ALA A 100 13.81 1.16 1.07
CA ALA A 100 13.39 2.37 1.77
C ALA A 100 13.91 2.32 3.21
N LEU A 101 14.42 3.45 3.68
CA LEU A 101 14.91 3.62 5.04
C LEU A 101 13.98 4.56 5.77
N ALA A 102 13.31 4.06 6.80
CA ALA A 102 12.48 4.86 7.69
C ALA A 102 13.30 5.21 8.95
N ILE A 103 13.64 6.48 9.07
CA ILE A 103 14.52 7.05 10.09
C ILE A 103 13.66 7.86 11.06
N PRO A 104 13.48 7.43 12.31
CA PRO A 104 12.67 8.18 13.26
C PRO A 104 13.37 9.47 13.69
N ASP A 105 12.69 10.60 13.58
CA ASP A 105 13.12 11.86 14.19
C ASP A 105 12.71 11.87 15.67
N VAL A 106 13.68 11.69 16.57
CA VAL A 106 13.41 11.36 17.98
C VAL A 106 13.24 12.63 18.82
N ALA A 107 12.01 12.89 19.28
CA ALA A 107 11.68 13.99 20.19
C ALA A 107 12.17 13.75 21.62
N ASN A 108 12.10 12.50 22.10
CA ASN A 108 12.51 12.13 23.46
C ASN A 108 13.32 10.84 23.49
N LEU A 109 14.65 10.99 23.49
CA LEU A 109 15.59 9.87 23.44
C LEU A 109 15.39 8.85 24.57
N LYS A 110 15.19 9.31 25.81
CA LYS A 110 15.03 8.43 26.97
C LYS A 110 13.80 7.52 26.84
N LYS A 111 12.66 8.09 26.43
CA LYS A 111 11.44 7.31 26.20
C LYS A 111 11.58 6.41 24.97
N PHE A 112 12.20 6.91 23.91
CA PHE A 112 12.43 6.15 22.68
C PHE A 112 13.25 4.89 22.95
N CYS A 113 14.39 5.02 23.64
CA CYS A 113 15.23 3.89 24.03
C CYS A 113 14.53 2.87 24.95
N ARG A 114 13.47 3.28 25.67
CA ARG A 114 12.66 2.37 26.50
C ARG A 114 11.64 1.57 25.68
N VAL A 115 11.04 2.21 24.67
CA VAL A 115 9.91 1.69 23.87
C VAL A 115 10.42 0.89 22.67
N PHE A 116 11.36 1.45 21.92
CA PHE A 116 11.78 0.96 20.63
C PHE A 116 12.37 -0.46 20.63
N PRO A 117 13.18 -0.89 21.62
CA PRO A 117 13.64 -2.28 21.68
C PRO A 117 12.53 -3.32 21.85
N LYS A 118 11.34 -2.91 22.32
CA LYS A 118 10.17 -3.79 22.39
C LYS A 118 9.50 -3.91 21.03
N VAL A 119 9.37 -2.78 20.31
CA VAL A 119 8.91 -2.75 18.92
C VAL A 119 9.75 -3.66 18.02
N LEU A 120 11.08 -3.58 18.11
CA LEU A 120 11.97 -4.42 17.31
C LEU A 120 11.82 -5.93 17.58
N ARG A 121 11.43 -6.32 18.79
CA ARG A 121 11.24 -7.73 19.18
C ARG A 121 9.90 -8.32 18.76
N GLU A 122 8.91 -7.48 18.52
CA GLU A 122 7.55 -7.89 18.13
C GLU A 122 7.38 -7.99 16.61
N ARG A 123 8.43 -7.72 15.81
CA ARG A 123 8.38 -7.87 14.35
C ARG A 123 8.17 -9.33 13.97
N ASP A 124 7.37 -9.51 12.93
CA ASP A 124 7.04 -10.82 12.40
C ASP A 124 8.27 -11.50 11.78
N LEU A 125 8.38 -12.80 12.03
CA LEU A 125 9.46 -13.65 11.53
C LEU A 125 9.10 -14.37 10.23
N LYS A 126 7.84 -14.26 9.79
CA LYS A 126 7.37 -14.85 8.54
C LYS A 126 8.10 -14.27 7.35
N ARG A 127 8.31 -15.11 6.35
CA ARG A 127 9.11 -14.79 5.17
C ARG A 127 8.22 -14.63 3.95
N TRP A 128 8.49 -13.59 3.18
CA TRP A 128 8.04 -13.47 1.80
C TRP A 128 9.24 -13.71 0.89
N ARG A 129 9.26 -14.84 0.18
CA ARG A 129 10.45 -15.36 -0.51
C ARG A 129 11.63 -15.49 0.48
N TYR A 130 12.66 -14.67 0.31
CA TYR A 130 13.84 -14.63 1.19
C TYR A 130 13.87 -13.40 2.12
N LEU A 131 12.85 -12.52 2.04
CA LEU A 131 12.75 -11.29 2.82
C LEU A 131 11.80 -11.48 4.02
N PRO A 132 12.00 -10.76 5.14
CA PRO A 132 10.97 -10.63 6.16
C PRO A 132 9.70 -10.05 5.54
N ARG A 133 8.57 -10.68 5.78
CA ARG A 133 7.29 -10.32 5.16
C ARG A 133 6.89 -8.87 5.47
N GLU A 134 7.02 -8.44 6.72
CA GLU A 134 6.72 -7.06 7.16
C GLU A 134 7.65 -6.00 6.57
N ALA A 135 8.79 -6.40 5.99
CA ALA A 135 9.67 -5.46 5.32
C ALA A 135 9.20 -5.16 3.90
N VAL A 136 8.31 -5.96 3.31
CA VAL A 136 7.86 -5.80 1.93
C VAL A 136 6.67 -4.84 1.88
N ILE A 137 6.85 -3.69 1.24
CA ILE A 137 5.88 -2.59 1.22
C ILE A 137 5.47 -2.22 -0.22
N ASP A 138 4.32 -1.60 -0.39
CA ASP A 138 3.74 -1.24 -1.69
C ASP A 138 4.15 0.15 -2.18
N LEU A 139 4.58 1.00 -1.24
CA LEU A 139 5.06 2.36 -1.47
C LEU A 139 6.17 2.66 -0.45
N PRO A 140 7.28 3.36 -0.79
CA PRO A 140 8.34 3.67 0.16
C PRO A 140 7.85 4.31 1.46
N GLU A 141 6.91 5.24 1.36
CA GLU A 141 6.33 5.97 2.49
C GLU A 141 5.57 5.07 3.47
N GLU A 142 5.13 3.90 3.04
CA GLU A 142 4.53 2.90 3.92
C GLU A 142 5.49 2.46 5.02
N GLY A 143 6.81 2.49 4.78
CA GLY A 143 7.80 2.17 5.80
C GLY A 143 7.71 3.09 7.02
N ALA A 144 7.42 4.37 6.81
CA ALA A 144 7.19 5.31 7.90
C ALA A 144 5.87 5.02 8.61
N LEU A 145 4.77 4.89 7.87
CA LEU A 145 3.44 4.59 8.44
C LEU A 145 3.48 3.30 9.28
N ASN A 146 4.20 2.29 8.82
CA ASN A 146 4.40 1.04 9.52
C ASN A 146 5.17 1.22 10.84
N LEU A 147 6.27 1.96 10.83
CA LEU A 147 7.01 2.29 12.05
C LEU A 147 6.16 3.10 13.05
N LEU A 148 5.43 4.10 12.55
CA LEU A 148 4.53 4.93 13.35
C LEU A 148 3.43 4.09 14.01
N LEU A 149 2.81 3.18 13.26
CA LEU A 149 1.80 2.24 13.76
C LEU A 149 2.34 1.37 14.89
N LEU A 150 3.52 0.76 14.70
CA LEU A 150 4.16 -0.08 15.71
C LEU A 150 4.50 0.70 17.00
N LEU A 151 4.97 1.95 16.85
CA LEU A 151 5.25 2.82 17.99
C LEU A 151 3.97 3.21 18.73
N ARG A 152 2.90 3.60 18.01
CA ARG A 152 1.59 3.95 18.57
C ARG A 152 1.04 2.80 19.42
N ASP A 153 0.98 1.60 18.86
CA ASP A 153 0.43 0.41 19.55
C ASP A 153 1.18 0.12 20.86
N ARG A 154 2.49 0.40 20.89
CA ARG A 154 3.31 0.22 22.09
C ARG A 154 3.11 1.33 23.12
N ILE A 155 3.01 2.58 22.69
CA ILE A 155 2.76 3.72 23.58
C ILE A 155 1.37 3.61 24.24
N ALA A 156 0.36 3.21 23.45
CA ALA A 156 -1.01 2.99 23.93
C ALA A 156 -1.03 1.99 25.10
N ARG A 157 -0.29 0.88 24.99
CA ARG A 157 -0.17 -0.14 26.06
C ARG A 157 0.57 0.35 27.31
N GLU A 158 1.54 1.26 27.18
CA GLU A 158 2.36 1.71 28.32
C GLU A 158 1.79 2.93 29.07
N THR A 159 1.06 3.80 28.38
CA THR A 159 0.75 5.13 28.93
C THR A 159 -0.69 5.61 28.74
N GLY A 160 -1.53 4.84 28.02
CA GLY A 160 -2.90 5.21 27.66
C GLY A 160 -2.93 6.39 26.72
N ASP A 161 -3.07 6.14 25.41
CA ASP A 161 -3.17 7.08 24.26
C ASP A 161 -2.36 8.41 24.36
N ARG A 162 -1.26 8.45 25.13
CA ARG A 162 -0.42 9.64 25.26
C ARG A 162 0.33 9.86 23.96
N GLU A 163 0.37 11.13 23.57
CA GLU A 163 0.58 11.55 22.20
C GLU A 163 1.94 11.10 21.62
N LEU A 164 1.89 10.37 20.50
CA LEU A 164 3.06 9.85 19.76
C LEU A 164 4.09 10.93 19.42
N HIS A 165 3.63 12.18 19.20
CA HIS A 165 4.49 13.34 18.92
C HIS A 165 5.47 13.66 20.06
N ARG A 166 5.22 13.18 21.29
CA ARG A 166 6.14 13.33 22.43
C ARG A 166 7.30 12.33 22.40
N LEU A 167 7.20 11.31 21.55
CA LEU A 167 8.23 10.29 21.36
C LEU A 167 9.09 10.62 20.13
N ILE A 168 8.43 10.90 19.01
CA ILE A 168 9.04 11.18 17.71
C ILE A 168 8.33 12.37 17.06
N LEU A 169 9.08 13.22 16.35
CA LEU A 169 8.54 14.37 15.62
C LEU A 169 8.02 13.98 14.23
N GLY A 170 8.56 12.89 13.67
CA GLY A 170 8.21 12.36 12.37
C GLY A 170 9.11 11.19 11.99
N VAL A 171 8.99 10.73 10.76
CA VAL A 171 9.87 9.71 10.18
C VAL A 171 10.36 10.20 8.83
N GLU A 172 11.66 10.40 8.72
CA GLU A 172 12.33 10.69 7.45
C GLU A 172 12.47 9.39 6.65
N LEU A 173 12.28 9.48 5.35
CA LEU A 173 12.29 8.38 4.42
C LEU A 173 13.30 8.62 3.32
N ILE A 174 14.21 7.66 3.13
CA ILE A 174 15.13 7.65 2.00
C ILE A 174 14.80 6.43 1.15
N HIS A 175 14.33 6.65 -0.07
CA HIS A 175 14.13 5.59 -1.06
C HIS A 175 15.32 5.56 -2.02
N ALA A 176 15.98 4.42 -2.12
CA ALA A 176 17.14 4.24 -2.97
C ALA A 176 17.09 2.92 -3.75
N GLU A 177 17.73 2.94 -4.92
CA GLU A 177 17.81 1.78 -5.80
C GLU A 177 19.25 1.58 -6.25
N LYS A 178 19.65 0.32 -6.38
CA LYS A 178 20.93 -0.04 -6.95
C LYS A 178 20.86 -0.03 -8.48
N VAL A 179 21.69 0.79 -9.12
CA VAL A 179 21.80 0.88 -10.58
C VAL A 179 23.25 0.56 -10.97
N GLY A 180 23.49 -0.66 -11.47
CA GLY A 180 24.84 -1.13 -11.76
C GLY A 180 25.68 -1.22 -10.48
N ASN A 181 26.80 -0.49 -10.41
CA ASN A 181 27.65 -0.39 -9.21
C ASN A 181 27.32 0.81 -8.31
N ASN A 182 26.33 1.62 -8.68
CA ASN A 182 25.97 2.84 -7.98
C ASN A 182 24.67 2.67 -7.19
N ILE A 183 24.51 3.49 -6.16
CA ILE A 183 23.24 3.65 -5.44
C ILE A 183 22.64 4.99 -5.89
N LYS A 184 21.41 4.96 -6.38
CA LYS A 184 20.66 6.15 -6.79
C LYS A 184 19.56 6.41 -5.77
N ILE A 185 19.61 7.56 -5.12
CA ILE A 185 18.51 8.06 -4.30
C ILE A 185 17.38 8.49 -5.25
N ARG A 186 16.19 7.93 -5.04
CA ARG A 186 14.99 8.17 -5.85
C ARG A 186 14.13 9.28 -5.24
N SER A 187 13.99 9.27 -3.92
CA SER A 187 13.27 10.30 -3.18
C SER A 187 13.76 10.38 -1.74
N ILE A 188 13.59 11.56 -1.15
CA ILE A 188 13.69 11.80 0.29
C ILE A 188 12.39 12.50 0.69
N SER A 189 11.71 12.02 1.72
CA SER A 189 10.44 12.55 2.20
C SER A 189 10.31 12.41 3.71
N THR A 190 9.31 13.04 4.30
CA THR A 190 9.00 12.92 5.74
C THR A 190 7.52 12.63 5.92
N VAL A 191 7.19 11.78 6.88
CA VAL A 191 5.80 11.51 7.28
C VAL A 191 5.61 11.89 8.74
N ASP A 192 4.59 12.70 8.99
CA ASP A 192 4.26 13.21 10.32
C ASP A 192 3.47 12.17 11.15
N PRO A 193 3.63 12.15 12.48
CA PRO A 193 3.04 11.15 13.37
C PRO A 193 1.59 11.49 13.74
N THR A 194 0.73 11.76 12.75
CA THR A 194 -0.68 12.14 13.00
C THR A 194 -1.56 10.92 13.25
N LYS A 195 -2.45 11.01 14.24
CA LYS A 195 -3.35 9.91 14.62
C LYS A 195 -4.24 9.47 13.45
N GLU A 196 -4.81 10.43 12.72
CA GLU A 196 -5.68 10.16 11.58
C GLU A 196 -4.98 9.37 10.47
N CYS A 197 -3.73 9.73 10.11
CA CYS A 197 -3.00 8.97 9.09
C CYS A 197 -2.69 7.56 9.54
N ILE A 198 -2.29 7.37 10.80
CA ILE A 198 -1.92 6.06 11.33
C ILE A 198 -3.16 5.15 11.44
N ASP A 199 -4.29 5.68 11.90
CA ASP A 199 -5.55 4.95 12.01
C ASP A 199 -6.05 4.53 10.62
N LYS A 200 -6.02 5.43 9.63
CA LYS A 200 -6.37 5.09 8.23
C LYS A 200 -5.39 4.09 7.62
N TYR A 201 -4.10 4.20 7.91
CA TYR A 201 -3.11 3.22 7.44
C TYR A 201 -3.40 1.83 8.00
N GLU A 202 -3.74 1.71 9.29
CA GLU A 202 -4.11 0.45 9.91
C GLU A 202 -5.32 -0.19 9.22
N VAL A 203 -6.36 0.61 8.93
CA VAL A 203 -7.54 0.17 8.19
C VAL A 203 -7.14 -0.32 6.79
N ILE A 204 -6.34 0.47 6.05
CA ILE A 204 -5.88 0.13 4.71
C ILE A 204 -5.11 -1.19 4.70
N LYS A 205 -4.18 -1.36 5.64
CA LYS A 205 -3.34 -2.56 5.79
C LYS A 205 -4.18 -3.80 6.07
N LYS A 206 -5.29 -3.66 6.80
CA LYS A 206 -6.13 -4.78 7.26
C LYS A 206 -7.20 -5.18 6.25
N LEU A 207 -7.82 -4.20 5.58
CA LEU A 207 -8.96 -4.43 4.68
C LEU A 207 -8.57 -4.76 3.24
N TYR A 208 -7.43 -4.23 2.75
CA TYR A 208 -7.06 -4.34 1.34
C TYR A 208 -5.90 -5.31 1.14
N TRP A 209 -6.11 -6.35 0.35
CA TRP A 209 -5.16 -7.43 0.10
C TRP A 209 -4.33 -7.20 -1.16
N CYS A 210 -4.93 -6.56 -2.15
CA CYS A 210 -4.37 -6.32 -3.46
C CYS A 210 -3.27 -5.24 -3.38
N PRO A 211 -2.01 -5.55 -3.69
CA PRO A 211 -0.87 -4.64 -3.52
C PRO A 211 -1.04 -3.28 -4.18
N TRP A 212 -1.59 -3.25 -5.40
CA TRP A 212 -1.74 -2.00 -6.15
C TRP A 212 -3.00 -1.23 -5.76
N PHE A 213 -4.05 -1.91 -5.29
CA PHE A 213 -5.18 -1.25 -4.64
C PHE A 213 -4.69 -0.52 -3.39
N ARG A 214 -3.95 -1.24 -2.54
CA ARG A 214 -3.34 -0.68 -1.33
C ARG A 214 -2.42 0.48 -1.66
N LYS A 215 -1.54 0.33 -2.66
CA LYS A 215 -0.67 1.42 -3.15
C LYS A 215 -1.46 2.67 -3.50
N GLN A 216 -2.54 2.56 -4.26
CA GLN A 216 -3.36 3.72 -4.63
C GLN A 216 -4.03 4.35 -3.40
N ARG A 217 -4.55 3.53 -2.47
CA ARG A 217 -5.11 4.01 -1.21
C ARG A 217 -4.07 4.74 -0.35
N LEU A 218 -2.83 4.24 -0.30
CA LEU A 218 -1.71 4.86 0.40
C LEU A 218 -1.30 6.19 -0.24
N ILE A 219 -1.28 6.28 -1.58
CA ILE A 219 -1.05 7.54 -2.30
C ILE A 219 -2.13 8.57 -1.93
N ASN A 220 -3.40 8.15 -1.92
CA ASN A 220 -4.52 9.03 -1.56
C ASN A 220 -4.45 9.46 -0.09
N LEU A 221 -3.95 8.60 0.81
CA LEU A 221 -3.75 8.92 2.23
C LEU A 221 -2.62 9.94 2.45
N LEU A 222 -1.50 9.77 1.74
CA LEU A 222 -0.27 10.53 1.94
C LEU A 222 -0.20 11.82 1.13
N ARG A 223 -1.06 11.97 0.13
CA ARG A 223 -1.21 13.23 -0.58
C ARG A 223 -1.64 14.28 0.45
N LYS A 224 -0.78 15.28 0.69
CA LYS A 224 -1.01 16.34 1.67
C LYS A 224 -2.42 16.89 1.48
N GLN A 225 -3.22 16.80 2.54
CA GLN A 225 -4.38 17.67 2.62
C GLN A 225 -3.85 19.11 2.69
N PRO A 226 -4.44 20.06 1.96
CA PRO A 226 -4.07 21.46 2.07
C PRO A 226 -4.12 21.88 3.54
N ASP A 227 -3.22 22.77 3.96
CA ASP A 227 -3.06 23.17 5.36
C ASP A 227 -4.40 23.66 5.95
N GLU A 228 -4.59 23.58 7.28
CA GLU A 228 -5.83 24.01 7.93
C GLU A 228 -6.23 25.48 7.61
N GLU A 229 -5.26 26.34 7.25
CA GLU A 229 -5.52 27.69 6.75
C GLU A 229 -6.12 27.70 5.32
N GLU A 230 -5.75 26.75 4.47
CA GLU A 230 -6.33 26.54 3.13
C GLU A 230 -7.68 25.79 3.18
N LEU A 231 -7.98 25.07 4.28
CA LEU A 231 -9.30 24.46 4.53
C LEU A 231 -10.44 25.49 4.63
N SER A 232 -10.10 26.76 4.92
CA SER A 232 -11.06 27.87 4.88
C SER A 232 -11.57 28.19 3.47
N ASN A 233 -10.86 27.71 2.43
CA ASN A 233 -11.22 27.87 1.02
C ASN A 233 -11.64 26.54 0.38
N ASN A 234 -12.64 25.84 0.94
CA ASN A 234 -13.41 24.78 0.26
C ASN A 234 -12.58 23.75 -0.56
N LEU A 235 -11.39 23.35 -0.08
CA LEU A 235 -10.62 22.31 -0.76
C LEU A 235 -11.14 20.93 -0.35
N GLU A 236 -11.65 20.20 -1.34
CA GLU A 236 -12.30 18.91 -1.18
C GLU A 236 -11.35 17.88 -0.54
N LYS A 237 -11.82 17.23 0.52
CA LYS A 237 -11.17 16.05 1.10
C LYS A 237 -10.92 15.04 -0.03
N ILE A 238 -9.67 14.65 -0.24
CA ILE A 238 -9.29 13.67 -1.27
C ILE A 238 -10.11 12.40 -1.06
N GLN A 239 -10.91 12.06 -2.06
CA GLN A 239 -11.82 10.93 -1.95
C GLN A 239 -11.05 9.60 -1.99
N PRO A 240 -11.53 8.58 -1.27
CA PRO A 240 -10.88 7.27 -1.23
C PRO A 240 -10.60 6.62 -2.59
N TRP A 241 -11.47 6.87 -3.56
CA TRP A 241 -11.45 6.37 -4.94
C TRP A 241 -10.74 7.28 -5.94
N SER A 242 -10.12 8.38 -5.49
CA SER A 242 -9.38 9.30 -6.36
C SER A 242 -8.29 8.58 -7.16
N ASP A 243 -8.10 8.99 -8.42
CA ASP A 243 -7.11 8.50 -9.39
C ASP A 243 -7.18 7.01 -9.78
N PHE A 244 -8.18 6.27 -9.31
CA PHE A 244 -8.37 4.87 -9.73
C PHE A 244 -8.71 4.75 -11.22
N ASP A 245 -9.29 5.77 -11.86
CA ASP A 245 -9.50 5.77 -13.31
C ASP A 245 -8.18 5.71 -14.08
N THR A 246 -7.16 6.46 -13.63
CA THR A 246 -5.83 6.48 -14.24
C THR A 246 -5.16 5.11 -14.11
N VAL A 247 -5.29 4.48 -12.94
CA VAL A 247 -4.79 3.12 -12.71
C VAL A 247 -5.53 2.12 -13.61
N LEU A 248 -6.86 2.08 -13.52
CA LEU A 248 -7.71 1.11 -14.22
C LEU A 248 -7.66 1.27 -15.75
N SER A 249 -7.34 2.46 -16.24
CA SER A 249 -7.14 2.72 -17.67
C SER A 249 -5.83 2.14 -18.21
N ARG A 250 -4.82 1.93 -17.35
CA ARG A 250 -3.45 1.53 -17.75
C ARG A 250 -3.12 0.09 -17.42
N ILE A 251 -3.77 -0.53 -16.45
CA ILE A 251 -3.44 -1.91 -16.05
C ILE A 251 -3.72 -2.94 -17.15
N PRO A 252 -2.91 -4.01 -17.24
CA PRO A 252 -3.23 -5.18 -18.03
C PRO A 252 -4.57 -5.80 -17.64
N ARG A 253 -5.31 -6.34 -18.62
CA ARG A 253 -6.61 -6.97 -18.39
C ARG A 253 -6.52 -8.19 -17.47
N THR A 254 -5.41 -8.92 -17.51
CA THR A 254 -5.16 -10.10 -16.68
C THR A 254 -5.22 -9.76 -15.19
N TRP A 255 -4.87 -8.53 -14.80
CA TRP A 255 -4.88 -8.12 -13.40
C TRP A 255 -6.29 -7.97 -12.82
N LEU A 256 -7.31 -7.74 -13.65
CA LEU A 256 -8.71 -7.73 -13.21
C LEU A 256 -9.27 -9.15 -13.00
N GLN A 257 -8.51 -10.17 -13.39
CA GLN A 257 -8.87 -11.56 -13.11
C GLN A 257 -8.37 -12.01 -11.74
N ASP A 258 -7.50 -11.22 -11.10
CA ASP A 258 -7.10 -11.38 -9.71
C ASP A 258 -8.30 -11.13 -8.80
N SER A 259 -8.63 -12.12 -7.97
CA SER A 259 -9.81 -12.03 -7.12
C SER A 259 -9.61 -11.04 -5.97
N THR A 260 -8.36 -10.77 -5.58
CA THR A 260 -8.01 -9.83 -4.51
C THR A 260 -8.39 -8.39 -4.85
N PHE A 261 -8.25 -7.97 -6.12
CA PHE A 261 -8.68 -6.62 -6.52
C PHE A 261 -10.19 -6.47 -6.43
N SER A 262 -10.92 -7.50 -6.85
CA SER A 262 -12.38 -7.49 -6.83
C SER A 262 -12.92 -7.49 -5.39
N HIS A 263 -12.25 -8.23 -4.50
CA HIS A 263 -12.47 -8.18 -3.06
C HIS A 263 -12.27 -6.76 -2.51
N ASP A 264 -11.11 -6.16 -2.76
CA ASP A 264 -10.76 -4.83 -2.24
C ASP A 264 -11.70 -3.73 -2.76
N ALA A 265 -12.08 -3.80 -4.03
CA ALA A 265 -13.05 -2.89 -4.61
C ALA A 265 -14.42 -3.01 -3.94
N ARG A 266 -14.85 -4.20 -3.50
CA ARG A 266 -16.07 -4.35 -2.68
C ARG A 266 -15.91 -3.74 -1.31
N ASN A 267 -14.80 -4.05 -0.62
CA ASN A 267 -14.55 -3.54 0.73
C ASN A 267 -14.52 -2.01 0.75
N LEU A 268 -13.99 -1.36 -0.29
CA LEU A 268 -14.07 0.08 -0.43
C LEU A 268 -15.52 0.58 -0.41
N PHE A 269 -16.41 0.01 -1.22
CA PHE A 269 -17.82 0.41 -1.21
C PHE A 269 -18.56 0.03 0.08
N GLU A 270 -18.16 -1.05 0.76
CA GLU A 270 -18.75 -1.46 2.04
C GLU A 270 -18.34 -0.52 3.18
N GLU A 271 -17.07 -0.14 3.27
CA GLU A 271 -16.54 0.85 4.21
C GLU A 271 -17.29 2.19 4.07
N GLU A 272 -17.39 2.70 2.84
CA GLU A 272 -18.12 3.93 2.56
C GLU A 272 -19.61 3.79 2.86
N ARG A 273 -20.21 2.62 2.60
CA ARG A 273 -21.61 2.37 2.92
C ARG A 273 -21.86 2.49 4.42
N GLU A 274 -21.02 1.92 5.28
CA GLU A 274 -21.15 2.02 6.73
C GLU A 274 -21.00 3.46 7.24
N ILE A 275 -20.09 4.23 6.64
CA ILE A 275 -19.89 5.65 6.98
C ILE A 275 -21.12 6.49 6.60
N TYR A 276 -21.77 6.20 5.47
CA TYR A 276 -22.85 7.04 4.92
C TYR A 276 -24.28 6.52 5.13
N MET A 277 -24.50 5.34 5.72
CA MET A 277 -25.85 4.89 6.13
C MET A 277 -26.56 5.84 7.11
N LYS A 278 -25.87 6.86 7.63
CA LYS A 278 -26.42 7.93 8.47
C LYS A 278 -27.02 9.12 7.70
N LYS A 279 -26.91 9.16 6.37
CA LYS A 279 -27.47 10.24 5.53
C LYS A 279 -28.80 9.82 4.90
N GLU A 280 -29.77 10.73 4.81
CA GLU A 280 -31.07 10.50 4.15
C GLU A 280 -30.94 10.34 2.62
N ILE A 281 -29.91 10.95 2.01
CA ILE A 281 -29.61 10.90 0.58
C ILE A 281 -28.37 10.02 0.37
N ARG A 282 -28.45 9.11 -0.60
CA ARG A 282 -27.31 8.26 -0.99
C ARG A 282 -26.25 9.08 -1.70
N ASP A 283 -25.01 8.88 -1.30
CA ASP A 283 -23.82 9.44 -1.95
C ASP A 283 -23.68 8.91 -3.40
N HIS A 284 -23.11 9.71 -4.31
CA HIS A 284 -22.94 9.33 -5.72
C HIS A 284 -22.12 8.06 -5.88
N ALA A 285 -21.14 7.81 -5.00
CA ALA A 285 -20.37 6.56 -5.01
C ALA A 285 -21.27 5.32 -4.81
N LEU A 286 -22.22 5.40 -3.88
CA LEU A 286 -23.17 4.32 -3.62
C LEU A 286 -24.22 4.18 -4.74
N ILE A 287 -24.61 5.29 -5.37
CA ILE A 287 -25.48 5.28 -6.55
C ILE A 287 -24.79 4.52 -7.69
N VAL A 288 -23.55 4.89 -8.03
CA VAL A 288 -22.76 4.25 -9.10
C VAL A 288 -22.57 2.75 -8.83
N TYR A 289 -22.26 2.37 -7.58
CA TYR A 289 -22.13 0.97 -7.19
C TYR A 289 -23.41 0.17 -7.46
N ASN A 290 -24.55 0.68 -6.99
CA ASN A 290 -25.85 0.03 -7.17
C ASN A 290 -26.27 -0.05 -8.64
N VAL A 291 -26.00 1.01 -9.42
CA VAL A 291 -26.26 1.05 -10.86
C VAL A 291 -25.49 -0.06 -11.57
N CYS A 292 -24.19 -0.17 -11.32
CA CYS A 292 -23.34 -1.20 -11.93
C CYS A 292 -23.75 -2.62 -11.50
N GLN A 293 -24.04 -2.81 -10.22
CA GLN A 293 -24.52 -4.10 -9.70
C GLN A 293 -25.86 -4.49 -10.34
N GLY A 294 -26.82 -3.57 -10.39
CA GLY A 294 -28.12 -3.77 -11.00
C GLY A 294 -28.03 -4.10 -12.49
N TYR A 295 -27.16 -3.39 -13.23
CA TYR A 295 -26.87 -3.68 -14.63
C TYR A 295 -26.36 -5.12 -14.81
N VAL A 296 -25.34 -5.53 -14.04
CA VAL A 296 -24.75 -6.88 -14.18
C VAL A 296 -25.76 -7.97 -13.87
N ILE A 297 -26.54 -7.82 -12.80
CA ILE A 297 -27.59 -8.78 -12.41
C ILE A 297 -28.71 -8.82 -13.46
N GLY A 298 -29.20 -7.68 -13.92
CA GLY A 298 -30.26 -7.60 -14.93
C GLY A 298 -29.83 -8.17 -16.29
N LYS A 299 -28.57 -7.97 -16.70
CA LYS A 299 -28.00 -8.60 -17.90
C LYS A 299 -27.82 -10.10 -17.75
N LEU A 300 -27.47 -10.57 -16.55
CA LEU A 300 -27.34 -11.99 -16.26
C LEU A 300 -28.69 -12.71 -16.41
N GLU A 301 -29.75 -12.08 -15.91
CA GLU A 301 -31.11 -12.59 -16.04
C GLU A 301 -31.63 -12.51 -17.49
N SER A 302 -31.49 -11.37 -18.16
CA SER A 302 -32.03 -11.20 -19.53
C SER A 302 -31.29 -12.02 -20.60
N LYS A 303 -29.95 -12.11 -20.52
CA LYS A 303 -29.12 -12.79 -21.53
C LYS A 303 -29.00 -14.29 -21.29
N TYR A 304 -28.93 -14.72 -20.03
CA TYR A 304 -28.67 -16.12 -19.67
C TYR A 304 -29.80 -16.79 -18.89
N LYS A 305 -30.86 -16.06 -18.50
CA LYS A 305 -31.94 -16.54 -17.62
C LYS A 305 -31.42 -17.03 -16.26
N ILE A 306 -30.28 -16.49 -15.82
CA ILE A 306 -29.65 -16.83 -14.54
C ILE A 306 -30.05 -15.80 -13.50
N ARG A 307 -30.57 -16.27 -12.35
CA ARG A 307 -30.90 -15.45 -11.18
C ARG A 307 -30.02 -15.84 -10.00
N TRP A 308 -29.54 -14.83 -9.27
CA TRP A 308 -28.84 -15.03 -8.00
C TRP A 308 -29.83 -14.97 -6.83
N HIS A 309 -29.83 -15.98 -5.97
CA HIS A 309 -30.65 -16.01 -4.76
C HIS A 309 -29.80 -15.69 -3.52
N ASN A 310 -29.93 -14.47 -2.98
CA ASN A 310 -29.16 -13.99 -1.82
C ASN A 310 -29.21 -14.94 -0.61
N ASN A 311 -30.40 -15.45 -0.25
CA ASN A 311 -30.56 -16.32 0.94
C ASN A 311 -29.87 -17.68 0.80
N LYS A 312 -29.82 -18.22 -0.43
CA LYS A 312 -29.23 -19.54 -0.71
C LYS A 312 -27.79 -19.44 -1.22
N LYS A 313 -27.30 -18.22 -1.50
CA LYS A 313 -25.99 -17.91 -2.09
C LYS A 313 -25.66 -18.82 -3.29
N CYS A 314 -26.62 -18.99 -4.20
CA CYS A 314 -26.43 -19.81 -5.40
C CYS A 314 -27.22 -19.26 -6.61
N TYR A 315 -26.80 -19.72 -7.79
CA TYR A 315 -27.41 -19.37 -9.06
C TYR A 315 -28.49 -20.37 -9.48
N PHE A 316 -29.54 -19.85 -10.10
CA PHE A 316 -30.61 -20.63 -10.69
C PHE A 316 -30.82 -20.27 -12.15
N GLN A 317 -31.06 -21.26 -12.99
CA GLN A 317 -31.47 -21.12 -14.38
C GLN A 317 -32.71 -21.98 -14.62
N ASP A 318 -33.80 -21.40 -15.14
CA ASP A 318 -35.07 -22.11 -15.39
C ASP A 318 -35.55 -22.97 -14.19
N LYS A 319 -35.50 -22.40 -12.98
CA LYS A 319 -35.86 -23.02 -11.68
C LYS A 319 -34.94 -24.17 -11.22
N LYS A 320 -33.85 -24.47 -11.93
CA LYS A 320 -32.82 -25.44 -11.50
C LYS A 320 -31.60 -24.70 -10.96
N GLN A 321 -31.01 -25.23 -9.89
CA GLN A 321 -29.74 -24.73 -9.39
C GLN A 321 -28.63 -25.11 -10.37
N ILE A 322 -27.78 -24.15 -10.73
CA ILE A 322 -26.60 -24.37 -11.56
C ILE A 322 -25.32 -24.33 -10.72
N SER A 323 -24.19 -24.74 -11.31
CA SER A 323 -22.90 -24.67 -10.63
C SER A 323 -22.49 -23.21 -10.39
N GLN A 324 -21.80 -22.97 -9.27
CA GLN A 324 -21.29 -21.65 -8.93
C GLN A 324 -20.33 -21.14 -10.02
N ALA A 325 -19.46 -22.01 -10.53
CA ALA A 325 -18.48 -21.69 -11.56
C ALA A 325 -19.11 -21.21 -12.87
N ASP A 326 -20.21 -21.84 -13.32
CA ASP A 326 -20.88 -21.43 -14.56
C ASP A 326 -21.55 -20.06 -14.39
N GLY A 327 -22.27 -19.85 -13.29
CA GLY A 327 -22.86 -18.54 -12.99
C GLY A 327 -21.82 -17.42 -12.86
N ASP A 328 -20.70 -17.72 -12.19
CA ASP A 328 -19.59 -16.78 -12.02
C ASP A 328 -18.87 -16.47 -13.35
N ASP A 329 -18.70 -17.44 -14.25
CA ASP A 329 -18.17 -17.20 -15.61
C ASP A 329 -19.08 -16.27 -16.43
N LYS A 330 -20.41 -16.49 -16.39
CA LYS A 330 -21.36 -15.59 -17.10
C LYS A 330 -21.37 -14.19 -16.49
N LYS A 331 -21.33 -14.09 -15.17
CA LYS A 331 -21.24 -12.81 -14.46
C LYS A 331 -19.96 -12.06 -14.83
N LYS A 332 -18.81 -12.76 -14.81
CA LYS A 332 -17.50 -12.23 -15.23
C LYS A 332 -17.55 -11.70 -16.66
N LYS A 333 -18.16 -12.43 -17.59
CA LYS A 333 -18.31 -11.98 -19.00
C LYS A 333 -19.08 -10.67 -19.12
N ILE A 334 -20.22 -10.54 -18.44
CA ILE A 334 -21.03 -9.31 -18.45
C ILE A 334 -20.26 -8.13 -17.82
N ALA A 335 -19.71 -8.33 -16.63
CA ALA A 335 -18.97 -7.28 -15.93
C ALA A 335 -17.75 -6.81 -16.75
N ASN A 336 -17.00 -7.74 -17.34
CA ASN A 336 -15.86 -7.42 -18.18
C ASN A 336 -16.26 -6.71 -19.49
N GLU A 337 -17.37 -7.09 -20.12
CA GLU A 337 -17.89 -6.40 -21.32
C GLU A 337 -18.21 -4.92 -21.02
N ALA A 338 -18.94 -4.66 -19.94
CA ALA A 338 -19.25 -3.31 -19.49
C ALA A 338 -18.00 -2.53 -19.05
N PHE A 339 -17.07 -3.18 -18.34
CA PHE A 339 -15.82 -2.55 -17.92
C PHE A 339 -15.01 -2.06 -19.12
N LEU A 340 -14.87 -2.90 -20.15
CA LEU A 340 -14.14 -2.53 -21.37
C LEU A 340 -14.86 -1.42 -22.15
N ALA A 341 -16.19 -1.45 -22.18
CA ALA A 341 -16.98 -0.38 -22.76
C ALA A 341 -16.74 0.96 -22.04
N VAL A 342 -16.70 0.99 -20.71
CA VAL A 342 -16.38 2.22 -19.96
C VAL A 342 -14.93 2.63 -20.19
N ARG A 343 -13.97 1.71 -20.06
CA ARG A 343 -12.53 1.99 -20.18
C ARG A 343 -12.14 2.55 -21.56
N SER A 344 -12.81 2.13 -22.63
CA SER A 344 -12.55 2.60 -23.99
C SER A 344 -13.08 4.02 -24.27
N ARG A 345 -13.92 4.57 -23.39
CA ARG A 345 -14.53 5.90 -23.55
C ARG A 345 -13.77 6.92 -22.72
N THR A 346 -12.72 7.47 -23.32
CA THR A 346 -11.91 8.53 -22.72
C THR A 346 -12.56 9.91 -22.85
N ASP A 347 -13.42 10.10 -23.86
CA ASP A 347 -14.18 11.33 -24.05
C ASP A 347 -15.35 11.43 -23.05
N THR A 348 -15.45 12.58 -22.39
CA THR A 348 -16.45 12.89 -21.36
C THR A 348 -17.88 12.66 -21.86
N LYS A 349 -18.21 13.17 -23.04
CA LYS A 349 -19.56 13.06 -23.60
C LYS A 349 -19.88 11.60 -23.95
N ALA A 350 -18.96 10.90 -24.60
CA ALA A 350 -19.14 9.49 -24.93
C ALA A 350 -19.33 8.60 -23.70
N PHE A 351 -18.64 8.90 -22.58
CA PHE A 351 -18.84 8.21 -21.31
C PHE A 351 -20.23 8.50 -20.73
N ILE A 352 -20.63 9.77 -20.62
CA ILE A 352 -21.93 10.17 -20.08
C ILE A 352 -23.07 9.53 -20.88
N ASP A 353 -23.01 9.61 -22.21
CA ASP A 353 -24.03 9.03 -23.10
C ASP A 353 -24.17 7.52 -22.84
N TYR A 354 -23.05 6.79 -22.75
CA TYR A 354 -23.07 5.36 -22.45
C TYR A 354 -23.58 5.04 -21.04
N PHE A 355 -23.14 5.81 -20.05
CA PHE A 355 -23.54 5.62 -18.66
C PHE A 355 -25.06 5.75 -18.52
N VAL A 356 -25.62 6.83 -19.07
CA VAL A 356 -27.06 7.12 -19.01
C VAL A 356 -27.86 6.13 -19.88
N SER A 357 -27.40 5.80 -21.08
CA SER A 357 -28.17 4.96 -22.02
C SER A 357 -28.13 3.46 -21.68
N THR A 358 -27.06 3.00 -21.03
CA THR A 358 -26.75 1.56 -20.93
C THR A 358 -26.69 1.06 -19.50
N LEU A 359 -26.02 1.80 -18.61
CA LEU A 359 -25.79 1.34 -17.24
C LEU A 359 -26.91 1.75 -16.31
N TYR A 360 -27.39 2.98 -16.43
CA TYR A 360 -28.27 3.63 -15.47
C TYR A 360 -29.74 3.17 -15.56
N PRO A 361 -30.35 2.68 -14.45
CA PRO A 361 -31.80 2.61 -14.30
C PRO A 361 -32.35 3.62 -13.27
N PHE A 362 -33.68 3.78 -13.25
CA PHE A 362 -34.45 4.76 -12.47
C PHE A 362 -34.01 4.94 -11.00
N VAL A 363 -33.28 6.02 -10.72
CA VAL A 363 -33.02 6.55 -9.38
C VAL A 363 -34.19 7.45 -8.95
N LYS A 364 -34.37 7.68 -7.64
CA LYS A 364 -35.44 8.58 -7.15
C LYS A 364 -35.22 9.98 -7.73
N LYS A 365 -36.31 10.70 -8.04
CA LYS A 365 -36.26 12.02 -8.70
C LYS A 365 -35.34 13.02 -7.98
N ASP A 366 -35.34 13.01 -6.65
CA ASP A 366 -34.56 13.95 -5.84
C ASP A 366 -33.06 13.59 -5.82
N GLU A 367 -32.73 12.29 -5.83
CA GLU A 367 -31.34 11.79 -5.97
C GLU A 367 -30.82 12.02 -7.40
N PHE A 368 -31.71 11.99 -8.40
CA PHE A 368 -31.35 12.18 -9.80
C PHE A 368 -30.78 13.58 -10.06
N VAL A 369 -31.39 14.64 -9.54
CA VAL A 369 -30.93 16.03 -9.78
C VAL A 369 -29.50 16.22 -9.27
N ASN A 370 -29.24 15.82 -8.01
CA ASN A 370 -27.91 15.95 -7.40
C ASN A 370 -26.87 15.07 -8.12
N PHE A 371 -27.24 13.83 -8.45
CA PHE A 371 -26.33 12.93 -9.15
C PHE A 371 -26.00 13.42 -10.57
N THR A 372 -26.96 14.03 -11.25
CA THR A 372 -26.76 14.55 -12.61
C THR A 372 -25.76 15.70 -12.62
N ASP A 373 -25.84 16.59 -11.63
CA ASP A 373 -24.85 17.67 -11.48
C ASP A 373 -23.43 17.12 -11.30
N VAL A 374 -23.25 16.14 -10.41
CA VAL A 374 -21.96 15.45 -10.22
C VAL A 374 -21.51 14.72 -11.49
N LEU A 375 -22.42 14.06 -12.22
CA LEU A 375 -22.10 13.35 -13.46
C LEU A 375 -21.53 14.28 -14.54
N PHE A 376 -22.07 15.49 -14.67
CA PHE A 376 -21.60 16.47 -15.67
C PHE A 376 -20.39 17.28 -15.20
N ASN A 377 -20.29 17.60 -13.92
CA ASN A 377 -19.22 18.47 -13.38
C ASN A 377 -17.99 17.67 -12.91
N GLN A 378 -18.16 16.43 -12.47
CA GLN A 378 -17.12 15.54 -11.92
C GLN A 378 -17.08 14.20 -12.67
N THR A 379 -17.11 14.25 -14.01
CA THR A 379 -17.25 13.06 -14.85
C THR A 379 -16.13 12.04 -14.67
N ASP A 380 -14.87 12.48 -14.52
CA ASP A 380 -13.73 11.58 -14.31
C ASP A 380 -13.86 10.78 -13.01
N GLU A 381 -14.42 11.39 -11.96
CA GLU A 381 -14.71 10.72 -10.69
C GLU A 381 -15.79 9.65 -10.86
N ILE A 382 -16.90 9.98 -11.53
CA ILE A 382 -17.96 9.00 -11.82
C ILE A 382 -17.42 7.87 -12.70
N ARG A 383 -16.53 8.16 -13.65
CA ARG A 383 -15.87 7.13 -14.45
C ARG A 383 -14.98 6.23 -13.58
N ALA A 384 -14.18 6.79 -12.67
CA ALA A 384 -13.35 6.03 -11.72
C ALA A 384 -14.22 5.08 -10.88
N LEU A 385 -15.28 5.61 -10.29
CA LEU A 385 -16.26 4.86 -9.50
C LEU A 385 -16.94 3.77 -10.33
N THR A 386 -17.28 4.05 -11.60
CA THR A 386 -17.91 3.07 -12.48
C THR A 386 -16.96 1.91 -12.78
N LEU A 387 -15.69 2.20 -13.07
CA LEU A 387 -14.67 1.17 -13.30
C LEU A 387 -14.42 0.33 -12.04
N LEU A 388 -14.34 0.95 -10.86
CA LEU A 388 -14.24 0.26 -9.57
C LEU A 388 -15.47 -0.60 -9.29
N ALA A 389 -16.67 -0.06 -9.48
CA ALA A 389 -17.94 -0.72 -9.24
C ALA A 389 -18.16 -1.91 -10.17
N LEU A 390 -17.72 -1.84 -11.42
CA LEU A 390 -17.74 -2.98 -12.34
C LEU A 390 -16.69 -4.03 -11.97
N SER A 391 -15.50 -3.59 -11.55
CA SER A 391 -14.43 -4.51 -11.10
C SER A 391 -14.83 -5.29 -9.86
N SER A 392 -15.54 -4.67 -8.92
CA SER A 392 -16.10 -5.34 -7.75
C SER A 392 -17.19 -6.37 -8.08
N GLN A 393 -17.70 -6.43 -9.32
CA GLN A 393 -18.66 -7.47 -9.73
C GLN A 393 -17.99 -8.78 -10.17
N PHE A 394 -16.67 -8.82 -10.38
CA PHE A 394 -15.95 -10.03 -10.78
C PHE A 394 -15.97 -11.06 -9.64
N PRO A 395 -16.21 -12.36 -9.93
CA PRO A 395 -16.36 -13.38 -8.91
C PRO A 395 -15.08 -13.56 -8.08
N LEU A 396 -15.24 -13.93 -6.80
CA LEU A 396 -14.11 -14.27 -5.93
C LEU A 396 -13.70 -15.73 -6.16
N ASN A 397 -12.39 -15.98 -6.22
CA ASN A 397 -11.86 -17.33 -6.26
C ASN A 397 -11.87 -17.89 -4.82
N LYS A 398 -12.78 -18.81 -4.51
CA LYS A 398 -12.87 -19.45 -3.18
C LYS A 398 -11.58 -20.15 -2.72
N ASN A 399 -10.68 -20.51 -3.64
CA ASN A 399 -9.40 -21.12 -3.29
C ASN A 399 -8.38 -20.09 -2.79
N GLU A 400 -8.50 -18.83 -3.20
CA GLU A 400 -7.67 -17.72 -2.72
C GLU A 400 -8.14 -17.20 -1.37
N ASP A 401 -9.37 -17.44 -0.92
CA ASP A 401 -9.77 -17.10 0.46
C ASP A 401 -8.99 -17.90 1.51
N ASN A 402 -8.57 -19.14 1.20
CA ASN A 402 -7.71 -19.94 2.07
C ASN A 402 -6.22 -19.63 1.87
N GLN A 403 -5.78 -19.32 0.65
CA GLN A 403 -4.38 -18.97 0.38
C GLN A 403 -4.04 -17.51 0.69
N ALA A 404 -4.97 -16.56 0.62
CA ALA A 404 -4.78 -15.17 1.05
C ALA A 404 -5.06 -15.00 2.53
N SER A 405 -5.82 -15.91 3.17
CA SER A 405 -5.82 -16.01 4.63
C SER A 405 -4.59 -16.74 5.15
N GLU A 406 -4.05 -17.77 4.49
CA GLU A 406 -2.74 -18.33 4.84
C GLU A 406 -1.60 -17.37 4.48
N ASP A 407 -1.62 -16.72 3.32
CA ASP A 407 -0.67 -15.67 2.94
C ASP A 407 -1.04 -14.31 3.52
N ASN A 408 -2.00 -14.15 4.47
CA ASN A 408 -2.14 -12.95 5.32
C ASN A 408 -2.23 -13.23 6.82
N VAL A 409 -2.40 -14.49 7.23
CA VAL A 409 -2.46 -14.97 8.62
C VAL A 409 -1.36 -15.99 8.94
N ALA A 410 -0.61 -16.49 7.95
CA ALA A 410 0.63 -17.28 8.10
C ALA A 410 1.88 -16.56 7.55
#